data_AF-A0A927MCM3-F1
#
_entry.id   AF-A0A927MCM3-F1
#
_cell.length_a   1.000
_cell.length_b   1.000
_cell.length_c   1.000
_cell.angle_alpha   90.00
_cell.angle_beta   90.00
_cell.angle_gamma   90.00
#
_symmetry.space_group_name_H-M   'P 1'
#
loop_
_entity.id
_entity.type
_entity.pdbx_description
1 polymer ?
#
loop_
_entity_poly.entity_id
_entity_poly.type
_entity_poly.pdbx_seq_one_letter_code
_entity_poly.pdbx_strand_id
1 'polypeptide(L)'
;MAMTIGDAVPPRQTPAPPRRRRVIAVIGPLAAGVILGAGGMWLAGDRHVARTERLVGTVTWSNEQTRLIAFQVDGERRDPLKGDVIYSIVAENWQDAEGTIHADSTYPTCLAGVAEDPVSNDHHRVELDVLHRSTGGPQLQHIALQVHCLD
;
A
#
# COMPACT_ATOMS: atom_id res chain seq x y z
N MET A 1 40.46 -12.61 -57.83
CA MET A 1 40.06 -12.76 -59.24
C MET A 1 40.18 -14.25 -59.56
N ALA A 2 39.18 -15.05 -59.94
CA ALA A 2 37.87 -14.91 -60.60
C ALA A 2 36.80 -15.76 -59.83
N MET A 3 35.53 -15.35 -59.66
CA MET A 3 34.34 -15.52 -60.55
C MET A 3 34.10 -17.01 -60.94
N THR A 4 32.92 -17.65 -60.88
CA THR A 4 31.50 -17.21 -60.88
C THR A 4 30.56 -18.37 -60.49
N ILE A 5 29.34 -17.96 -60.12
CA ILE A 5 28.09 -18.68 -59.78
C ILE A 5 27.55 -19.54 -60.94
N GLY A 6 26.83 -20.62 -60.61
CA GLY A 6 25.91 -21.31 -61.51
C GLY A 6 24.65 -21.78 -60.76
N ASP A 7 23.57 -21.01 -60.87
CA ASP A 7 22.19 -21.37 -60.50
C ASP A 7 21.54 -22.27 -61.57
N ALA A 8 20.65 -23.20 -61.18
CA ALA A 8 19.36 -23.47 -61.85
C ALA A 8 18.61 -24.67 -61.20
N VAL A 9 17.51 -24.40 -60.46
CA VAL A 9 16.08 -24.64 -60.80
C VAL A 9 15.56 -26.10 -60.70
N PRO A 10 14.54 -26.38 -59.83
CA PRO A 10 13.94 -27.70 -59.62
C PRO A 10 12.62 -27.91 -60.40
N PRO A 11 12.21 -29.17 -60.64
CA PRO A 11 10.77 -29.52 -60.65
C PRO A 11 10.53 -30.93 -60.06
N ARG A 12 9.33 -31.41 -59.67
CA ARG A 12 7.93 -31.02 -59.80
C ARG A 12 7.14 -31.76 -58.71
N GLN A 13 6.16 -31.12 -58.09
CA GLN A 13 5.23 -31.70 -57.12
C GLN A 13 4.13 -32.52 -57.81
N THR A 14 3.52 -33.49 -57.11
CA THR A 14 2.23 -34.10 -57.51
C THR A 14 1.42 -34.46 -56.24
N PRO A 15 0.08 -34.30 -56.23
CA PRO A 15 -0.70 -33.89 -55.06
C PRO A 15 -1.31 -35.04 -54.23
N ALA A 16 -1.67 -34.68 -52.99
CA ALA A 16 -2.35 -35.52 -52.00
C ALA A 16 -3.85 -35.76 -52.28
N PRO A 17 -4.43 -36.89 -51.84
CA PRO A 17 -5.88 -37.07 -51.72
C PRO A 17 -6.40 -36.86 -50.27
N PRO A 18 -7.73 -36.76 -50.08
CA PRO A 18 -8.34 -35.66 -49.33
C PRO A 18 -8.70 -35.92 -47.84
N ARG A 19 -8.86 -34.79 -47.15
CA ARG A 19 -9.40 -34.58 -45.79
C ARG A 19 -10.70 -35.35 -45.49
N ARG A 20 -10.77 -35.89 -44.27
CA ARG A 20 -12.01 -35.90 -43.46
C ARG A 20 -11.78 -35.14 -42.15
N ARG A 21 -12.67 -34.18 -41.88
CA ARG A 21 -12.71 -33.31 -40.69
C ARG A 21 -13.62 -33.90 -39.62
N ARG A 22 -13.42 -33.36 -38.39
CA ARG A 22 -14.28 -33.33 -37.17
C ARG A 22 -13.89 -34.43 -36.17
N VAL A 23 -13.65 -34.15 -34.88
CA VAL A 23 -14.43 -33.34 -33.94
C VAL A 23 -13.52 -32.64 -32.91
N ILE A 24 -13.91 -31.44 -32.48
CA ILE A 24 -13.33 -30.61 -31.41
C ILE A 24 -13.78 -31.16 -30.04
N ALA A 25 -12.86 -31.25 -29.07
CA ALA A 25 -13.21 -31.17 -27.65
C ALA A 25 -12.16 -30.32 -26.92
N VAL A 26 -12.64 -29.22 -26.33
CA VAL A 26 -11.91 -28.23 -25.53
C VAL A 26 -12.02 -28.63 -24.06
N ILE A 27 -10.90 -28.80 -23.36
CA ILE A 27 -10.74 -28.76 -21.90
C ILE A 27 -9.26 -28.44 -21.66
N GLY A 28 -8.73 -27.40 -21.02
CA GLY A 28 -9.15 -26.24 -20.23
C GLY A 28 -7.86 -25.80 -19.50
N PRO A 29 -7.55 -24.51 -19.28
CA PRO A 29 -6.29 -24.13 -18.63
C PRO A 29 -6.34 -24.53 -17.15
N LEU A 30 -5.44 -25.43 -16.73
CA LEU A 30 -5.23 -25.72 -15.31
C LEU A 30 -4.56 -24.51 -14.65
N ALA A 31 -5.39 -23.61 -14.13
CA ALA A 31 -5.01 -22.68 -13.10
C ALA A 31 -4.61 -23.47 -11.85
N ALA A 32 -3.34 -23.40 -11.47
CA ALA A 32 -2.91 -23.68 -10.12
C ALA A 32 -2.31 -22.37 -9.57
N GLY A 33 -3.21 -21.50 -9.12
CA GLY A 33 -2.83 -20.34 -8.31
C GLY A 33 -2.29 -20.85 -6.98
N VAL A 34 -1.00 -20.67 -6.74
CA VAL A 34 -0.44 -20.77 -5.39
C VAL A 34 -0.75 -19.45 -4.71
N ILE A 35 -1.93 -19.39 -4.08
CA ILE A 35 -2.20 -18.40 -3.03
C ILE A 35 -1.40 -18.87 -1.82
N LEU A 36 -0.15 -18.43 -1.72
CA LEU A 36 0.57 -18.44 -0.44
C LEU A 36 -0.07 -17.36 0.43
N GLY A 37 -1.20 -17.73 1.05
CA GLY A 37 -1.75 -17.00 2.16
C GLY A 37 -0.70 -17.02 3.28
N ALA A 38 -0.03 -15.89 3.47
CA ALA A 38 0.79 -15.64 4.64
C ALA A 38 -0.14 -15.51 5.85
N GLY A 39 -0.66 -16.63 6.34
CA GLY A 39 -1.29 -16.74 7.63
C GLY A 39 -0.22 -16.59 8.70
N GLY A 40 0.03 -15.35 9.12
CA GLY A 40 0.91 -15.03 10.22
C GLY A 40 0.53 -15.83 11.46
N MET A 41 1.43 -16.72 11.86
CA MET A 41 1.36 -17.51 13.07
C MET A 41 1.21 -16.56 14.27
N TRP A 42 0.07 -16.61 14.97
CA TRP A 42 -0.13 -15.91 16.24
C TRP A 42 0.77 -16.57 17.31
N LEU A 43 2.05 -16.23 17.28
CA LEU A 43 2.95 -16.46 18.40
C LEU A 43 2.52 -15.51 19.51
N ALA A 44 2.23 -16.10 20.67
CA ALA A 44 1.79 -15.44 21.89
C ALA A 44 2.55 -14.12 22.08
N GLY A 45 1.80 -13.03 22.09
CA GLY A 45 2.33 -11.67 22.18
C GLY A 45 3.17 -11.52 23.44
N ASP A 46 4.47 -11.44 23.24
CA ASP A 46 5.39 -10.95 24.23
C ASP A 46 4.92 -9.55 24.65
N ARG A 47 4.57 -9.39 25.93
CA ARG A 47 3.82 -8.24 26.47
C ARG A 47 4.61 -6.91 26.39
N HIS A 48 5.84 -6.97 25.88
CA HIS A 48 6.76 -5.85 25.74
C HIS A 48 7.25 -5.61 24.30
N VAL A 49 6.67 -6.27 23.29
CA VAL A 49 7.04 -6.01 21.89
C VAL A 49 6.21 -4.85 21.36
N ALA A 50 6.86 -3.69 21.28
CA ALA A 50 6.39 -2.52 20.56
C ALA A 50 6.34 -2.88 19.06
N ARG A 51 5.13 -3.03 18.49
CA ARG A 51 4.96 -3.31 17.06
C ARG A 51 4.74 -2.02 16.30
N THR A 52 5.60 -1.76 15.33
CA THR A 52 5.39 -0.71 14.34
C THR A 52 4.63 -1.28 13.16
N GLU A 53 3.58 -0.59 12.72
CA GLU A 53 2.75 -0.94 11.58
C GLU A 53 2.67 0.24 10.61
N ARG A 54 2.74 -0.05 9.32
CA ARG A 54 2.53 0.93 8.25
C ARG A 54 1.04 0.98 7.94
N LEU A 55 0.41 2.13 8.15
CA LEU A 55 -1.00 2.37 7.85
C LEU A 55 -1.15 3.43 6.78
N VAL A 56 -2.05 3.21 5.83
CA VAL A 56 -2.45 4.23 4.85
C VAL A 56 -3.91 4.56 5.10
N GLY A 57 -4.25 5.85 5.05
CA GLY A 57 -5.59 6.30 5.39
C GLY A 57 -5.78 7.78 5.22
N THR A 58 -6.89 8.27 5.75
CA THR A 58 -7.26 9.69 5.71
C THR A 58 -7.28 10.26 7.12
N VAL A 59 -6.53 11.34 7.34
CA VAL A 59 -6.71 12.20 8.52
C VAL A 59 -7.93 13.06 8.28
N THR A 60 -8.88 13.05 9.22
CA THR A 60 -10.13 13.83 9.13
C THR A 60 -10.20 14.98 10.12
N TRP A 61 -9.25 15.01 11.07
CA TRP A 61 -9.10 16.07 12.04
C TRP A 61 -7.67 16.06 12.56
N SER A 62 -7.09 17.22 12.77
CA SER A 62 -5.76 17.38 13.34
C SER A 62 -5.68 18.61 14.23
N ASN A 63 -4.70 18.63 15.13
CA ASN A 63 -4.39 19.79 15.93
C ASN A 63 -2.86 19.89 16.13
N GLU A 64 -2.26 20.89 15.49
CA GLU A 64 -0.82 21.14 15.51
C GLU A 64 -0.29 21.35 16.93
N GLN A 65 -1.01 22.11 17.75
CA GLN A 65 -0.59 22.46 19.10
C GLN A 65 -0.49 21.24 20.03
N THR A 66 -1.43 20.30 19.90
CA THR A 66 -1.47 19.06 20.70
C THR A 66 -0.81 17.88 20.01
N ARG A 67 -0.48 18.01 18.72
CA ARG A 67 0.02 16.95 17.83
C ARG A 67 -0.89 15.72 17.85
N LEU A 68 -2.20 15.93 17.84
CA LEU A 68 -3.19 14.86 17.79
C LEU A 68 -3.88 14.84 16.43
N ILE A 69 -4.22 13.64 15.96
CA ILE A 69 -4.99 13.44 14.72
C ILE A 69 -6.09 12.39 14.94
N ALA A 70 -7.21 12.56 14.24
CA ALA A 70 -8.18 11.52 13.99
C ALA A 70 -7.89 10.90 12.62
N PHE A 71 -7.68 9.59 12.58
CA PHE A 71 -7.21 8.89 11.38
C PHE A 71 -8.10 7.69 11.07
N GLN A 72 -8.55 7.61 9.82
CA GLN A 72 -9.33 6.51 9.28
C GLN A 72 -8.47 5.68 8.32
N VAL A 73 -8.21 4.42 8.67
CA VAL A 73 -7.44 3.49 7.84
C VAL A 73 -8.22 3.13 6.56
N ASP A 74 -7.54 3.13 5.41
CA ASP A 74 -8.13 2.74 4.15
C ASP A 74 -8.65 1.29 4.20
N GLY A 75 -9.88 1.09 3.74
CA GLY A 75 -10.52 -0.24 3.71
C GLY A 75 -11.11 -0.70 5.05
N GLU A 76 -10.86 0.00 6.16
CA GLU A 76 -11.53 -0.27 7.43
C GLU A 76 -12.90 0.41 7.49
N ARG A 77 -13.92 -0.37 7.87
CA ARG A 77 -15.27 0.17 8.08
C ARG A 77 -15.32 0.87 9.43
N ARG A 78 -15.65 2.16 9.43
CA ARG A 78 -15.96 2.92 10.65
C ARG A 78 -17.13 2.26 11.39
N ASP A 79 -16.91 1.90 12.64
CA ASP A 79 -17.97 1.46 13.55
C ASP A 79 -18.61 2.71 14.15
N PRO A 80 -19.89 3.01 13.88
CA PRO A 80 -20.54 4.22 14.38
C PRO A 80 -20.71 4.24 15.90
N LEU A 81 -20.56 3.09 16.58
CA LEU A 81 -20.59 3.01 18.04
C LEU A 81 -19.21 3.24 18.68
N LYS A 82 -18.14 3.23 17.87
CA LYS A 82 -16.80 3.60 18.31
C LYS A 82 -16.52 5.02 17.85
N GLY A 83 -16.04 5.85 18.79
CA GLY A 83 -15.52 7.17 18.44
C GLY A 83 -14.29 7.06 17.53
N ASP A 84 -13.80 8.22 17.08
CA ASP A 84 -12.61 8.26 16.25
C ASP A 84 -11.37 7.78 17.01
N VAL A 85 -10.51 7.06 16.31
CA VAL A 85 -9.23 6.63 16.86
C VAL A 85 -8.28 7.81 16.77
N ILE A 86 -7.82 8.27 17.93
CA ILE A 86 -6.89 9.39 18.04
C ILE A 86 -5.45 8.88 18.11
N TYR A 87 -4.60 9.44 17.26
CA TYR A 87 -3.18 9.16 17.21
C TYR A 87 -2.41 10.40 17.68
N SER A 88 -1.30 10.18 18.38
CA SER A 88 -0.34 11.23 18.72
C SER A 88 0.82 11.21 17.73
N ILE A 89 1.16 12.36 17.16
CA ILE A 89 2.30 12.54 16.27
C ILE A 89 3.54 12.90 17.09
N VAL A 90 4.57 12.06 17.00
CA VAL A 90 5.89 12.30 17.62
C VAL A 90 6.98 12.43 16.55
N ALA A 91 6.58 12.49 15.28
CA ALA A 91 7.47 12.52 14.12
C ALA A 91 8.64 13.49 14.28
N GLU A 92 9.84 12.93 14.38
CA GLU A 92 11.11 13.68 14.31
C GLU A 92 11.37 14.15 12.88
N ASN A 93 10.89 13.35 11.90
CA ASN A 93 10.88 13.68 10.49
C ASN A 93 9.54 13.32 9.82
N TRP A 94 9.20 14.05 8.78
CA TRP A 94 8.01 13.82 7.95
C TRP A 94 8.33 14.07 6.47
N GLN A 95 7.51 13.53 5.58
CA GLN A 95 7.68 13.64 4.13
C GLN A 95 6.47 14.35 3.51
N ASP A 96 6.70 15.40 2.72
CA ASP A 96 5.63 16.06 1.95
C ASP A 96 5.26 15.26 0.69
N ALA A 97 4.19 15.68 0.00
CA ALA A 97 3.66 14.98 -1.17
C ALA A 97 4.63 15.02 -2.37
N GLU A 98 5.53 16.00 -2.41
CA GLU A 98 6.61 16.11 -3.39
C GLU A 98 7.78 15.15 -3.09
N GLY A 99 7.76 14.52 -1.91
CA GLY A 99 8.77 13.56 -1.46
C GLY A 99 9.94 14.20 -0.71
N THR A 100 9.88 15.48 -0.37
CA THR A 100 10.88 16.17 0.45
C THR A 100 10.77 15.72 1.90
N ILE A 101 11.90 15.42 2.52
CA ILE A 101 11.97 15.02 3.92
C ILE A 101 12.29 16.25 4.78
N HIS A 102 11.42 16.53 5.73
CA HIS A 102 11.58 17.57 6.75
C HIS A 102 12.05 16.91 8.04
N ALA A 103 13.26 17.25 8.52
CA ALA A 103 13.90 16.62 9.68
C ALA A 103 14.13 17.61 10.85
N ASP A 104 13.33 18.66 10.90
CA ASP A 104 13.41 19.76 11.86
C ASP A 104 12.36 19.67 12.98
N SER A 105 11.71 18.51 13.11
CA SER A 105 10.61 18.27 14.07
C SER A 105 9.44 19.24 13.93
N THR A 106 9.32 19.94 12.81
CA THR A 106 8.14 20.73 12.48
C THR A 106 6.91 19.83 12.34
N TYR A 107 5.74 20.42 12.50
CA TYR A 107 4.50 19.71 12.28
C TYR A 107 4.24 19.55 10.76
N PRO A 108 3.74 18.39 10.28
CA PRO A 108 3.47 18.20 8.86
C PRO A 108 2.52 19.26 8.32
N THR A 109 2.95 20.03 7.32
CA THR A 109 2.17 21.17 6.82
C THR A 109 0.87 20.73 6.14
N CYS A 110 0.85 19.53 5.55
CA CYS A 110 -0.39 18.95 5.01
C CYS A 110 -1.43 18.67 6.10
N LEU A 111 -1.04 18.58 7.38
CA LEU A 111 -1.96 18.37 8.50
C LEU A 111 -2.15 19.64 9.33
N ALA A 112 -1.45 20.72 9.04
CA ALA A 112 -1.48 21.94 9.83
C ALA A 112 -2.83 22.65 9.66
N GLY A 113 -3.25 23.35 10.71
CA GLY A 113 -4.35 24.29 10.60
C GLY A 113 -3.96 25.56 9.84
N VAL A 114 -4.89 26.50 9.73
CA VAL A 114 -4.62 27.80 9.11
C VAL A 114 -3.98 28.76 10.11
N ALA A 115 -3.55 29.93 9.64
CA ALA A 115 -3.03 30.96 10.53
C ALA A 115 -4.04 31.28 11.66
N GLU A 116 -3.54 31.32 12.89
CA GLU A 116 -4.33 31.58 14.12
C GLU A 116 -5.30 30.46 14.56
N ASP A 117 -5.42 29.37 13.80
CA ASP A 117 -6.18 28.18 14.19
C ASP A 117 -5.33 26.91 14.00
N PRO A 118 -4.80 26.31 15.09
CA PRO A 118 -3.97 25.10 14.99
C PRO A 118 -4.76 23.85 14.61
N VAL A 119 -6.10 23.93 14.54
CA VAL A 119 -6.97 22.81 14.20
C VAL A 119 -7.23 22.80 12.70
N SER A 120 -7.08 21.63 12.08
CA SER A 120 -7.60 21.38 10.73
C SER A 120 -8.71 20.33 10.78
N ASN A 121 -9.74 20.55 9.97
CA ASN A 121 -10.78 19.57 9.66
C ASN A 121 -10.68 19.11 8.20
N ASP A 122 -9.61 19.50 7.50
CA ASP A 122 -9.38 19.10 6.12
C ASP A 122 -9.01 17.62 6.07
N HIS A 123 -9.40 16.98 4.97
CA HIS A 123 -9.22 15.56 4.78
C HIS A 123 -7.94 15.32 3.98
N HIS A 124 -6.93 14.77 4.63
CA HIS A 124 -5.62 14.55 4.03
C HIS A 124 -5.27 13.07 4.02
N ARG A 125 -4.89 12.57 2.85
CA ARG A 125 -4.46 11.19 2.71
C ARG A 125 -2.99 11.08 3.10
N VAL A 126 -2.69 10.17 4.01
CA VAL A 126 -1.35 9.99 4.55
C VAL A 126 -0.98 8.52 4.68
N GLU A 127 0.31 8.26 4.69
CA GLU A 127 0.90 7.04 5.19
C GLU A 127 1.57 7.32 6.55
N LEU A 128 1.32 6.46 7.53
CA LEU A 128 1.83 6.56 8.90
C LEU A 128 2.62 5.30 9.27
N ASP A 129 3.80 5.49 9.85
CA ASP A 129 4.42 4.43 10.66
C ASP A 129 3.91 4.58 12.09
N VAL A 130 3.07 3.65 12.55
CA VAL A 130 2.40 3.73 13.84
C VAL A 130 2.96 2.69 14.81
N LEU A 131 3.28 3.15 16.01
CA LEU A 131 3.52 2.31 17.16
C LEU A 131 2.25 2.19 18.01
N HIS A 132 1.83 0.95 18.22
CA HIS A 132 0.77 0.62 19.18
C HIS A 132 1.38 0.22 20.52
N ARG A 133 1.11 0.99 21.57
CA ARG A 133 1.66 0.75 22.90
C ARG A 133 0.55 0.46 23.91
N SER A 134 0.60 -0.72 24.53
CA SER A 134 -0.19 -0.98 25.73
C SER A 134 0.53 -0.41 26.96
N THR A 135 -0.20 0.30 27.80
CA THR A 135 0.31 0.84 29.07
C THR A 135 -0.14 0.01 30.29
N GLY A 136 -0.67 -1.19 30.07
CA GLY A 136 -1.24 -2.05 31.12
C GLY A 136 -2.68 -1.68 31.51
N GLY A 137 -3.25 -0.61 30.93
CA GLY A 137 -4.66 -0.26 31.01
C GLY A 137 -5.49 -0.80 29.84
N PRO A 138 -6.81 -0.54 29.81
CA PRO A 138 -7.70 -1.01 28.76
C PRO A 138 -7.53 -0.27 27.42
N GLN A 139 -6.86 0.89 27.42
CA GLN A 139 -6.65 1.70 26.22
C GLN A 139 -5.27 1.45 25.62
N LEU A 140 -5.25 1.26 24.30
CA LEU A 140 -4.04 1.21 23.49
C LEU A 140 -3.66 2.64 23.12
N GLN A 141 -2.39 3.01 23.27
CA GLN A 141 -1.87 4.28 22.75
C GLN A 141 -1.45 4.08 21.30
N HIS A 142 -1.88 5.00 20.44
CA HIS A 142 -1.55 5.02 19.03
C HIS A 142 -0.60 6.19 18.76
N ILE A 143 0.63 5.89 18.33
CA ILE A 143 1.70 6.88 18.20
C ILE A 143 2.22 6.84 16.77
N ALA A 144 1.99 7.90 15.99
CA ALA A 144 2.58 8.06 14.67
C ALA A 144 4.03 8.54 14.80
N LEU A 145 4.96 7.67 14.39
CA LEU A 145 6.41 7.88 14.41
C LEU A 145 6.90 8.61 13.16
N GLN A 146 6.26 8.37 12.02
CA GLN A 146 6.52 9.08 10.76
C GLN A 146 5.20 9.40 10.07
N VAL A 147 5.18 10.51 9.35
CA VAL A 147 4.05 10.96 8.54
C VAL A 147 4.55 11.21 7.13
N HIS A 148 3.86 10.64 6.15
CA HIS A 148 4.07 10.89 4.74
C HIS A 148 2.76 11.39 4.12
N CYS A 149 2.76 12.66 3.70
CA CYS A 149 1.64 13.28 3.00
C CYS A 149 1.53 12.70 1.59
N LEU A 150 0.33 12.34 1.14
CA LEU A 150 0.12 11.71 -0.17
C LEU A 150 -0.68 12.58 -1.15
N ASP A 151 -1.11 13.76 -0.72
CA ASP A 151 -1.93 14.72 -1.48
C ASP A 151 -1.44 16.17 -1.34
#